data_AF-A0AA85C2U3-F1
#
_entry.id   AF-A0AA85C2U3-F1
#
_cell.length_a   1.000
_cell.length_b   1.000
_cell.length_c   1.000
_cell.angle_alpha   90.00
_cell.angle_beta   90.00
_cell.angle_gamma   90.00
#
_symmetry.space_group_name_H-M   'P 1'
#
loop_
_entity.id
_entity.type
_entity.pdbx_description
1 polymer ?
#
loop_
_entity_poly.entity_id
_entity_poly.type
_entity_poly.pdbx_seq_one_letter_code
_entity_poly.pdbx_strand_id
1 'polypeptide(L)'
;MCLFTRFNQYYRIINRRDRLIGQYLSRFWMPRKTMWARAFYGHVLTLGNSTNNRVESLNRQIKRYVRKSDSLYKCMYKALKWSEMTSTRRSIEDQVIAGRSYKYNVPQRLIPLLNILTPFARSKVLYELKQMRFVYVKYESGDWLFMVDRGQHHEVDISICQCNCSTFMMCRYPCRHMLLAYVKRRSLT
;
A
#
# COMPACT_ATOMS: atom_id res chain seq x y z
N MET A 1 -13.24 -0.85 -16.94
CA MET A 1 -13.06 -2.31 -17.06
C MET A 1 -12.34 -2.84 -15.82
N CYS A 2 -12.91 -3.82 -15.12
CA CYS A 2 -12.39 -4.34 -13.84
C CYS A 2 -11.05 -5.07 -14.02
N LEU A 3 -10.15 -4.98 -13.01
CA LEU A 3 -8.83 -5.64 -13.02
C LEU A 3 -8.94 -7.16 -13.25
N PHE A 4 -9.98 -7.79 -12.71
CA PHE A 4 -10.27 -9.21 -12.91
C PHE A 4 -10.56 -9.54 -14.38
N THR A 5 -11.43 -8.76 -15.04
CA THR A 5 -11.76 -8.95 -16.46
C THR A 5 -10.52 -8.83 -17.33
N ARG A 6 -9.67 -7.83 -17.06
CA ARG A 6 -8.43 -7.59 -17.80
C ARG A 6 -7.42 -8.73 -17.59
N PHE A 7 -7.29 -9.22 -16.35
CA PHE A 7 -6.44 -10.37 -16.05
C PHE A 7 -6.86 -11.61 -16.85
N ASN A 8 -8.15 -11.96 -16.80
CA ASN A 8 -8.66 -13.15 -17.50
C ASN A 8 -8.49 -13.05 -19.01
N GLN A 9 -8.64 -11.85 -19.58
CA GLN A 9 -8.40 -11.62 -21.00
C GLN A 9 -6.94 -11.91 -21.37
N TYR A 10 -5.97 -11.33 -20.64
CA TYR A 10 -4.55 -11.59 -20.93
C TYR A 10 -4.15 -13.04 -20.71
N TYR A 11 -4.65 -13.67 -19.64
CA TYR A 11 -4.38 -15.09 -19.39
C TYR A 11 -4.90 -15.98 -20.53
N ARG A 12 -6.09 -15.69 -21.07
CA ARG A 12 -6.61 -16.37 -22.27
C ARG A 12 -5.75 -16.13 -23.51
N ILE A 13 -5.26 -14.90 -23.72
CA ILE A 13 -4.38 -14.58 -24.86
C ILE A 13 -3.08 -15.38 -24.78
N ILE A 14 -2.45 -15.44 -23.59
CA ILE A 14 -1.20 -16.18 -23.40
C ILE A 14 -1.42 -17.68 -23.68
N ASN A 15 -2.46 -18.27 -23.09
CA ASN A 15 -2.78 -19.69 -23.31
C ASN A 15 -3.07 -20.04 -24.79
N ARG A 16 -3.57 -19.08 -25.58
CA ARG A 16 -3.82 -19.26 -27.02
C ARG A 16 -2.57 -19.09 -27.87
N ARG A 17 -1.69 -18.16 -27.50
CA ARG A 17 -0.49 -17.83 -28.29
C ARG A 17 0.66 -18.80 -28.05
N ASP A 18 0.82 -19.28 -26.82
CA ASP A 18 1.89 -20.20 -26.45
C ASP A 18 1.38 -21.21 -25.42
N ARG A 19 1.25 -22.46 -25.87
CA ARG A 19 0.73 -23.55 -25.05
C ARG A 19 1.70 -23.95 -23.94
N LEU A 20 3.02 -23.86 -24.14
CA LEU A 20 4.02 -24.22 -23.14
C LEU A 20 4.05 -23.20 -22.01
N ILE A 21 4.07 -21.91 -22.35
CA ILE A 21 3.97 -20.83 -21.36
C ILE A 21 2.63 -20.93 -20.63
N GLY A 22 1.55 -21.19 -21.36
CA GLY A 22 0.23 -21.37 -20.76
C GLY A 22 0.17 -22.52 -19.75
N GLN A 23 0.75 -23.67 -20.08
CA GLN A 23 0.86 -24.82 -19.17
C GLN A 23 1.71 -24.48 -17.94
N TYR A 24 2.86 -23.83 -18.14
CA TYR A 24 3.73 -23.41 -17.04
C TYR A 24 3.01 -22.45 -16.08
N LEU A 25 2.36 -21.41 -16.61
CA LEU A 25 1.59 -20.46 -15.81
C LEU A 25 0.48 -21.17 -15.03
N SER A 26 -0.27 -22.04 -15.71
CA SER A 26 -1.37 -22.79 -15.11
C SER A 26 -0.89 -23.70 -13.96
N ARG A 27 0.26 -24.35 -14.12
CA ARG A 27 0.80 -25.28 -13.12
C ARG A 27 1.44 -24.58 -11.93
N PHE A 28 2.24 -23.53 -12.17
CA PHE A 28 3.11 -22.97 -11.12
C PHE A 28 2.65 -21.61 -10.59
N TRP A 29 2.04 -20.78 -11.43
CA TRP A 29 1.70 -19.39 -11.08
C TRP A 29 0.24 -19.23 -10.68
N MET A 30 -0.69 -19.85 -11.41
CA MET A 30 -2.13 -19.71 -11.16
C MET A 30 -2.57 -20.18 -9.76
N PRO A 31 -2.04 -21.28 -9.17
CA PRO A 31 -2.37 -21.66 -7.79
C PRO A 31 -1.98 -20.59 -6.77
N ARG A 32 -0.99 -19.75 -7.09
CA ARG A 32 -0.44 -18.71 -6.23
C ARG A 32 -0.85 -17.29 -6.67
N LYS A 33 -1.91 -17.14 -7.46
CA LYS A 33 -2.35 -15.84 -8.02
C LYS A 33 -2.59 -14.74 -6.98
N THR A 34 -2.99 -15.11 -5.77
CA THR A 34 -3.14 -14.20 -4.62
C THR A 34 -1.83 -13.63 -4.08
N MET A 35 -0.67 -14.12 -4.54
CA MET A 35 0.64 -13.61 -4.13
C MET A 35 1.27 -12.64 -5.16
N TRP A 36 0.83 -12.67 -6.42
CA TRP A 36 1.51 -11.93 -7.50
C TRP A 36 0.58 -11.20 -8.46
N ALA A 37 -0.69 -11.60 -8.57
CA ALA A 37 -1.64 -10.97 -9.49
C ALA A 37 -2.55 -9.98 -8.76
N ARG A 38 -2.43 -8.70 -9.08
CA ARG A 38 -3.16 -7.60 -8.41
C ARG A 38 -4.67 -7.78 -8.38
N ALA A 39 -5.22 -8.42 -9.40
CA ALA A 39 -6.64 -8.75 -9.48
C ALA A 39 -7.13 -9.67 -8.34
N PHE A 40 -6.23 -10.39 -7.67
CA PHE A 40 -6.56 -11.39 -6.65
C PHE A 40 -6.01 -11.08 -5.26
N TYR A 41 -5.14 -10.07 -5.11
CA TYR A 41 -4.54 -9.73 -3.80
C TYR A 41 -5.00 -8.39 -3.24
N GLY A 42 -6.08 -7.80 -3.76
CA GLY A 42 -6.62 -6.52 -3.27
C GLY A 42 -7.04 -6.50 -1.79
N HIS A 43 -7.10 -7.67 -1.15
CA HIS A 43 -7.36 -7.87 0.28
C HIS A 43 -6.09 -8.16 1.12
N VAL A 44 -4.93 -8.31 0.47
CA VAL A 44 -3.67 -8.64 1.13
C VAL A 44 -2.96 -7.35 1.55
N LEU A 45 -2.48 -7.32 2.80
CA LEU A 45 -1.69 -6.22 3.33
C LEU A 45 -0.33 -6.17 2.62
N THR A 46 -0.05 -5.07 1.93
CA THR A 46 1.23 -4.82 1.22
C THR A 46 1.99 -3.62 1.77
N LEU A 47 1.31 -2.72 2.50
CA LEU A 47 1.86 -1.45 2.99
C LEU A 47 2.48 -0.61 1.85
N GLY A 48 1.92 -0.73 0.65
CA GLY A 48 2.42 -0.06 -0.56
C GLY A 48 3.59 -0.76 -1.26
N ASN A 49 4.11 -1.87 -0.71
CA ASN A 49 5.15 -2.67 -1.36
C ASN A 49 4.51 -3.59 -2.41
N SER A 50 4.56 -3.16 -3.66
CA SER A 50 4.08 -3.93 -4.83
C SER A 50 5.21 -4.47 -5.71
N THR A 51 6.46 -4.18 -5.35
CA THR A 51 7.66 -4.59 -6.08
C THR A 51 8.72 -5.12 -5.13
N ASN A 52 9.64 -5.91 -5.66
CA ASN A 52 10.81 -6.43 -4.94
C ASN A 52 11.98 -5.43 -4.91
N ASN A 53 11.85 -4.24 -5.50
CA ASN A 53 12.91 -3.22 -5.61
C ASN A 53 13.62 -2.93 -4.28
N ARG A 54 12.86 -2.89 -3.17
CA ARG A 54 13.43 -2.68 -1.84
C ARG A 54 14.33 -3.84 -1.42
N VAL A 55 13.87 -5.08 -1.60
CA VAL A 55 14.65 -6.29 -1.31
C VAL A 55 15.88 -6.38 -2.21
N GLU A 56 15.72 -6.13 -3.51
CA GLU A 56 16.84 -6.14 -4.46
C GLU A 56 17.89 -5.08 -4.14
N SER A 57 17.46 -3.86 -3.78
CA SER A 57 18.36 -2.78 -3.38
C SER A 57 19.13 -3.12 -2.10
N LEU A 58 18.46 -3.67 -1.08
CA LEU A 58 19.12 -4.11 0.16
C LEU A 58 20.13 -5.22 -0.11
N ASN A 59 19.74 -6.24 -0.89
CA ASN A 59 20.62 -7.33 -1.29
C ASN A 59 21.85 -6.80 -2.05
N ARG A 60 21.67 -5.83 -2.95
CA ARG A 60 22.76 -5.19 -3.67
C ARG A 60 23.72 -4.47 -2.73
N GLN A 61 23.21 -3.78 -1.72
CA GLN A 61 24.04 -3.09 -0.73
C GLN A 61 24.84 -4.06 0.14
N ILE A 62 24.21 -5.12 0.66
CA ILE A 62 24.90 -6.16 1.44
C ILE A 62 26.00 -6.82 0.61
N LYS A 63 25.71 -7.16 -0.66
CA LYS A 63 26.68 -7.75 -1.58
C LYS A 63 27.88 -6.84 -1.89
N ARG A 64 27.81 -5.52 -1.65
CA ARG A 64 28.98 -4.62 -1.76
C ARG A 64 29.89 -4.70 -0.55
N TYR A 65 29.36 -5.08 0.61
CA TYR A 65 30.13 -5.20 1.86
C TYR A 65 30.76 -6.59 2.02
N VAL A 66 30.12 -7.62 1.48
CA VAL A 66 30.59 -9.01 1.51
C VAL A 66 31.42 -9.34 0.26
N ARG A 67 32.58 -9.96 0.41
CA ARG A 67 33.45 -10.40 -0.69
C ARG A 67 33.35 -11.90 -0.90
N LYS A 68 33.59 -12.38 -2.12
CA LYS A 68 33.62 -13.82 -2.43
C LYS A 68 34.65 -14.60 -1.61
N SER A 69 35.73 -13.94 -1.18
CA SER A 69 36.80 -14.53 -0.36
C SER A 69 36.51 -14.52 1.14
N ASP A 70 35.38 -13.96 1.59
CA ASP A 70 35.02 -13.98 3.01
C ASP A 70 34.51 -15.38 3.40
N SER A 71 34.92 -15.87 4.58
CA SER A 71 34.30 -17.04 5.19
C SER A 71 32.85 -16.75 5.61
N LEU A 72 32.02 -17.78 5.78
CA LEU A 72 30.61 -17.62 6.17
C LEU A 72 30.45 -16.76 7.44
N TYR A 73 31.26 -17.02 8.47
CA TYR A 73 31.27 -16.23 9.71
C TYR A 73 31.51 -14.74 9.42
N LYS A 74 32.51 -14.43 8.57
CA LYS A 74 32.85 -13.05 8.21
C LYS A 74 31.76 -12.40 7.37
N CYS A 75 31.09 -13.14 6.50
CA CYS A 75 29.91 -12.70 5.76
C CYS A 75 28.77 -12.31 6.72
N MET A 76 28.45 -13.18 7.68
CA MET A 76 27.40 -12.94 8.68
C MET A 76 27.71 -11.71 9.53
N TYR A 77 28.94 -11.63 10.07
CA TYR A 77 29.39 -10.48 10.85
C TYR A 77 29.26 -9.16 10.06
N LYS A 78 29.72 -9.13 8.80
CA LYS A 78 29.61 -7.94 7.95
C LYS A 78 28.17 -7.55 7.63
N ALA A 79 27.29 -8.52 7.37
CA ALA A 79 25.88 -8.26 7.13
C ALA A 79 25.19 -7.67 8.37
N LEU A 80 25.47 -8.20 9.56
CA LEU A 80 24.97 -7.67 10.82
C LEU A 80 25.50 -6.26 11.09
N LYS A 81 26.80 -6.02 10.90
CA LYS A 81 27.39 -4.68 11.08
C LYS A 81 26.80 -3.66 10.10
N TRP A 82 26.57 -4.06 8.86
CA TRP A 82 25.87 -3.22 7.87
C TRP A 82 24.43 -2.90 8.29
N SER A 83 23.72 -3.89 8.84
CA SER A 83 22.36 -3.70 9.36
C SER A 83 22.34 -2.68 10.50
N GLU A 84 23.28 -2.77 11.44
CA GLU A 84 23.43 -1.82 12.55
C GLU A 84 23.66 -0.39 12.04
N MET A 85 24.65 -0.20 11.15
CA MET A 85 24.94 1.12 10.56
C MET A 85 23.72 1.72 9.84
N THR A 86 22.99 0.87 9.11
CA THR A 86 21.80 1.29 8.35
C THR A 86 20.64 1.66 9.29
N SER A 87 20.47 0.95 10.39
CA SER A 87 19.43 1.26 11.39
C SER A 87 19.68 2.60 12.07
N THR A 88 20.93 2.89 12.47
CA THR A 88 21.29 4.18 13.06
C THR A 88 21.00 5.33 12.10
N ARG A 89 21.40 5.18 10.82
CA ARG A 89 21.10 6.17 9.78
C ARG A 89 19.60 6.42 9.63
N ARG A 90 18.79 5.35 9.60
CA ARG A 90 17.32 5.48 9.50
C ARG A 90 16.72 6.21 10.69
N SER A 91 17.20 5.91 11.91
CA SER A 91 16.74 6.62 13.12
C SER A 91 17.01 8.13 13.03
N ILE A 92 18.17 8.52 12.51
CA ILE A 92 18.51 9.93 12.30
C ILE A 92 17.60 10.55 11.23
N GLU A 93 17.38 9.84 10.10
CA GLU A 93 16.47 10.30 9.04
C GLU A 93 15.04 10.50 9.58
N ASP A 94 14.54 9.58 10.40
CA ASP A 94 13.22 9.66 11.03
C ASP A 94 13.10 10.85 11.99
N GLN A 95 14.14 11.13 12.80
CA GLN A 95 14.19 12.31 13.67
C GLN A 95 14.19 13.62 12.87
N VAL A 96 15.00 13.70 11.81
CA VAL A 96 15.03 14.87 10.91
C VAL A 96 13.66 15.09 10.25
N ILE A 97 13.00 14.02 9.84
CA ILE A 97 11.66 14.07 9.26
C ILE A 97 10.62 14.55 10.27
N ALA A 98 10.70 14.07 11.52
CA ALA A 98 9.79 14.45 12.59
C ALA A 98 9.93 15.94 12.99
N GLY A 99 11.15 16.48 12.93
CA GLY A 99 11.42 17.90 13.21
C GLY A 99 10.94 18.88 12.13
N ARG A 100 10.50 18.39 10.96
CA ARG A 100 10.02 19.27 9.88
C ARG A 100 8.58 19.70 10.12
N SER A 101 8.38 21.02 10.16
CA SER A 101 7.04 21.61 10.06
C SER A 101 6.59 21.70 8.61
N TYR A 102 5.39 21.23 8.32
CA TYR A 102 4.80 21.27 6.98
C TYR A 102 3.49 22.06 7.04
N LYS A 103 3.32 23.00 6.11
CA LYS A 103 2.03 23.67 5.88
C LYS A 103 1.26 22.88 4.82
N TYR A 104 0.07 22.40 5.16
CA TYR A 104 -0.80 21.68 4.24
C TYR A 104 -1.99 22.56 3.86
N ASN A 105 -2.31 22.64 2.57
CA ASN A 105 -3.56 23.24 2.11
C ASN A 105 -4.71 22.22 2.23
N VAL A 106 -5.13 21.94 3.47
CA VAL A 106 -6.16 20.95 3.82
C VAL A 106 -7.00 21.48 4.99
N PRO A 107 -8.22 20.95 5.21
CA PRO A 107 -9.00 21.28 6.40
C PRO A 107 -8.18 21.13 7.70
N GLN A 108 -8.17 22.17 8.54
CA GLN A 108 -7.34 22.27 9.76
C GLN A 108 -7.45 21.01 10.65
N ARG A 109 -8.64 20.42 10.74
CA ARG A 109 -8.92 19.19 11.51
C ARG A 109 -8.18 17.94 11.04
N LEU A 110 -7.66 17.92 9.82
CA LEU A 110 -6.89 16.80 9.28
C LEU A 110 -5.39 16.95 9.57
N ILE A 111 -4.94 18.12 9.99
CA ILE A 111 -3.52 18.37 10.27
C ILE A 111 -2.97 17.45 11.36
N PRO A 112 -3.66 17.22 12.50
CA PRO A 112 -3.18 16.27 13.51
C PRO A 112 -2.97 14.86 12.94
N LEU A 113 -3.93 14.38 12.12
CA LEU A 113 -3.82 13.10 11.42
C LEU A 113 -2.62 13.07 10.47
N LEU A 114 -2.37 14.12 9.70
CA LEU A 114 -1.24 14.16 8.77
C LEU A 114 0.11 14.19 9.49
N ASN A 115 0.17 14.80 10.68
CA ASN A 115 1.40 14.91 11.45
C ASN A 115 1.84 13.59 12.09
N ILE A 116 0.91 12.70 12.44
CA ILE A 116 1.25 11.36 12.97
C ILE A 116 1.67 10.36 11.89
N LEU A 117 1.39 10.64 10.61
CA LEU A 117 1.73 9.74 9.52
C LEU A 117 3.20 9.85 9.11
N THR A 118 3.78 8.72 8.68
CA THR A 118 5.06 8.71 7.97
C THR A 118 4.97 9.54 6.69
N PRO A 119 6.07 10.13 6.18
CA PRO A 119 6.03 10.93 4.94
C PRO A 119 5.43 10.19 3.76
N PHE A 120 5.72 8.89 3.66
CA PHE A 120 5.12 8.03 2.64
C PHE A 120 3.60 7.97 2.79
N ALA A 121 3.09 7.55 3.95
CA ALA A 121 1.65 7.42 4.17
C ALA A 121 0.94 8.79 4.01
N ARG A 122 1.55 9.84 4.54
CA ARG A 122 1.07 11.23 4.41
C ARG A 122 0.93 11.65 2.94
N SER A 123 1.93 11.39 2.10
CA SER A 123 1.86 11.71 0.67
C SER A 123 0.69 10.99 -0.02
N LYS A 124 0.41 9.74 0.38
CA LYS A 124 -0.72 8.96 -0.13
C LYS A 124 -2.05 9.48 0.37
N VAL A 125 -2.16 9.83 1.65
CA VAL A 125 -3.37 10.44 2.22
C VAL A 125 -3.68 11.78 1.58
N LEU A 126 -2.67 12.64 1.35
CA LEU A 126 -2.83 13.90 0.63
C LEU A 126 -3.34 13.69 -0.80
N TYR A 127 -2.88 12.63 -1.48
CA TYR A 127 -3.41 12.25 -2.78
C TYR A 127 -4.88 11.80 -2.67
N GLU A 128 -5.21 10.94 -1.70
CA GLU A 128 -6.57 10.46 -1.46
C GLU A 128 -7.54 11.62 -1.12
N LEU A 129 -7.09 12.62 -0.36
CA LEU A 129 -7.88 13.84 -0.09
C LEU A 129 -8.29 14.56 -1.38
N LYS A 130 -7.38 14.68 -2.35
CA LYS A 130 -7.71 15.27 -3.66
C LYS A 130 -8.72 14.42 -4.44
N GLN A 131 -8.71 13.10 -4.25
CA GLN A 131 -9.63 12.19 -4.92
C GLN A 131 -11.00 12.11 -4.25
N MET A 132 -11.15 12.63 -3.03
CA MET A 132 -12.40 12.61 -2.26
C MET A 132 -13.59 13.22 -3.02
N ARG A 133 -13.34 14.21 -3.90
CA ARG A 133 -14.37 14.85 -4.74
C ARG A 133 -15.16 13.90 -5.66
N PHE A 134 -14.66 12.68 -5.88
CA PHE A 134 -15.32 11.66 -6.70
C PHE A 134 -16.16 10.67 -5.89
N VAL A 135 -16.24 10.89 -4.57
CA VAL A 135 -16.94 10.03 -3.64
C VAL A 135 -18.17 10.73 -3.11
N TYR A 136 -19.29 10.02 -3.09
CA TYR A 136 -20.50 10.46 -2.40
C TYR A 136 -21.08 9.34 -1.55
N VAL A 137 -21.83 9.73 -0.52
CA VAL A 137 -22.54 8.80 0.36
C VAL A 137 -23.88 8.50 -0.28
N LYS A 138 -24.19 7.22 -0.49
CA LYS A 138 -25.48 6.78 -1.07
C LYS A 138 -26.55 6.70 0.02
N TYR A 139 -26.23 6.08 1.15
CA TYR A 139 -27.09 6.04 2.34
C TYR A 139 -26.25 5.66 3.58
N GLU A 140 -26.85 5.87 4.75
CA GLU A 140 -26.24 5.68 6.07
C GLU A 140 -27.13 4.74 6.90
N SER A 141 -26.54 3.86 7.70
CA SER A 141 -27.26 2.95 8.59
C SER A 141 -26.48 2.77 9.89
N GLY A 142 -26.84 3.53 10.92
CA GLY A 142 -26.10 3.57 12.19
C GLY A 142 -24.66 4.05 11.96
N ASP A 143 -23.68 3.23 12.36
CA ASP A 143 -22.24 3.52 12.17
C ASP A 143 -21.68 3.12 10.78
N TRP A 144 -22.54 2.62 9.89
CA TRP A 144 -22.15 2.20 8.55
C TRP A 144 -22.49 3.26 7.50
N LEU A 145 -21.48 3.60 6.67
CA LEU A 145 -21.65 4.44 5.49
C LEU A 145 -21.47 3.63 4.22
N PHE A 146 -22.47 3.68 3.35
CA PHE A 146 -22.44 3.06 2.03
C PHE A 146 -22.14 4.13 0.98
N MET A 147 -20.94 4.08 0.42
CA MET A 147 -20.40 5.09 -0.47
C MET A 147 -20.29 4.58 -1.91
N VAL A 148 -20.30 5.51 -2.86
CA VAL A 148 -19.97 5.25 -4.26
C VAL A 148 -18.73 6.05 -4.64
N ASP A 149 -17.69 5.37 -5.14
CA ASP A 149 -16.49 5.98 -5.72
C ASP A 149 -16.35 5.48 -7.15
N ARG A 150 -16.48 6.39 -8.12
CA ARG A 150 -16.35 6.09 -9.57
C ARG A 150 -17.20 4.88 -10.02
N GLY A 151 -18.42 4.79 -9.51
CA GLY A 151 -19.36 3.72 -9.83
C GLY A 151 -19.13 2.39 -9.11
N GLN A 152 -18.16 2.32 -8.18
CA GLN A 152 -17.97 1.17 -7.29
C GLN A 152 -18.55 1.45 -5.91
N HIS A 153 -19.17 0.43 -5.31
CA HIS A 153 -19.73 0.50 -3.97
C HIS A 153 -18.68 0.15 -2.92
N HIS A 154 -18.63 0.96 -1.87
CA HIS A 154 -17.73 0.79 -0.74
C HIS A 154 -18.47 0.95 0.58
N GLU A 155 -18.04 0.18 1.55
CA GLU A 155 -18.58 0.19 2.91
C GLU A 155 -17.52 0.73 3.84
N VAL A 156 -17.94 1.62 4.72
CA VAL A 156 -17.12 2.18 5.80
C VAL A 156 -17.83 1.93 7.11
N ASP A 157 -17.18 1.19 8.00
CA ASP A 157 -17.59 1.05 9.39
C ASP A 157 -16.84 2.10 10.20
N ILE A 158 -17.57 3.10 10.68
CA ILE A 158 -16.99 4.21 11.42
C ILE A 158 -16.63 3.78 12.86
N SER A 159 -17.38 2.85 13.45
CA SER A 159 -17.20 2.43 14.85
C SER A 159 -15.80 1.86 15.10
N ILE A 160 -15.27 1.13 14.11
CA ILE A 160 -13.95 0.49 14.15
C ILE A 160 -12.97 1.09 13.14
N CYS A 161 -13.33 2.20 12.48
CA CYS A 161 -12.51 2.88 11.48
C CYS A 161 -12.03 1.96 10.33
N GLN A 162 -12.92 1.15 9.76
CA GLN A 162 -12.60 0.23 8.67
C GLN A 162 -13.29 0.59 7.35
N CYS A 163 -12.65 0.23 6.24
CA CYS A 163 -13.22 0.38 4.90
C CYS A 163 -12.86 -0.82 4.03
N ASN A 164 -13.80 -1.30 3.21
CA ASN A 164 -13.57 -2.45 2.33
C ASN A 164 -12.78 -2.12 1.05
N CYS A 165 -12.40 -0.86 0.80
CA CYS A 165 -11.71 -0.47 -0.42
C CYS A 165 -10.27 -1.00 -0.46
N SER A 166 -9.76 -1.29 -1.66
CA SER A 166 -8.41 -1.85 -1.82
C SER A 166 -7.32 -0.96 -1.23
N THR A 167 -7.48 0.37 -1.26
CA THR A 167 -6.49 1.30 -0.69
C THR A 167 -6.32 1.05 0.81
N PHE A 168 -7.43 0.95 1.54
CA PHE A 168 -7.37 0.69 2.99
C PHE A 168 -6.89 -0.73 3.27
N MET A 169 -7.46 -1.73 2.59
CA MET A 169 -7.12 -3.15 2.82
C MET A 169 -5.64 -3.42 2.56
N MET A 170 -5.08 -2.87 1.49
CA MET A 170 -3.69 -3.11 1.11
C MET A 170 -2.69 -2.26 1.87
N CYS A 171 -3.03 -1.05 2.30
CA CYS A 171 -2.05 -0.09 2.80
C CYS A 171 -2.30 0.44 4.20
N ARG A 172 -3.51 0.28 4.75
CA ARG A 172 -3.94 0.67 6.11
C ARG A 172 -3.82 2.15 6.49
N TYR A 173 -3.32 3.01 5.63
CA TYR A 173 -3.50 4.45 5.80
C TYR A 173 -4.95 4.88 5.44
N PRO A 174 -5.44 6.01 5.98
CA PRO A 174 -6.78 6.52 5.67
C PRO A 174 -7.02 6.66 4.16
N CYS A 175 -8.05 5.97 3.66
CA CYS A 175 -8.50 6.12 2.28
C CYS A 175 -9.48 7.29 2.14
N ARG A 176 -9.75 7.74 0.91
CA ARG A 176 -10.71 8.83 0.66
C ARG A 176 -12.11 8.62 1.23
N HIS A 177 -12.58 7.38 1.36
CA HIS A 177 -13.88 7.06 1.97
C HIS A 177 -13.88 7.37 3.46
N MET A 178 -12.85 6.93 4.18
CA MET A 178 -12.68 7.24 5.59
C MET A 178 -12.48 8.74 5.83
N LEU A 179 -11.72 9.40 4.95
CA LEU A 179 -11.51 10.83 5.02
C LEU A 179 -12.82 11.59 4.81
N LEU A 180 -13.67 11.16 3.87
CA LEU A 180 -15.01 11.72 3.68
C LEU A 180 -15.91 11.48 4.91
N ALA A 181 -15.90 10.28 5.47
CA ALA A 181 -16.63 9.94 6.68
C ALA A 181 -16.27 10.87 7.84
N TYR A 182 -14.95 11.04 8.09
CA TYR A 182 -14.43 11.95 9.11
C TYR A 182 -14.79 13.42 8.82
N VAL A 183 -14.85 13.79 7.54
CA VAL A 183 -15.21 15.14 7.11
C VAL A 183 -16.69 15.45 7.31
N LYS A 184 -17.59 14.52 6.98
CA LYS A 184 -19.04 14.74 7.04
C LYS A 184 -19.62 14.68 8.45
N ARG A 185 -19.11 13.83 9.35
CA ARG A 185 -19.78 13.53 10.63
C ARG A 185 -19.90 14.72 11.60
N ARG A 186 -19.12 15.79 11.44
CA ARG A 186 -19.24 17.02 12.26
C ARG A 186 -19.98 18.17 11.59
N SER A 187 -20.53 17.96 10.39
CA SER A 187 -21.45 18.90 9.74
C SER A 187 -22.92 18.60 10.06
N LEU A 188 -23.17 17.54 10.83
CA LEU A 188 -24.49 17.03 11.25
C LEU A 188 -24.63 17.02 12.79
N THR A 189 -23.72 17.70 13.49
CA THR A 189 -23.77 18.06 14.91
C THR A 189 -23.61 19.55 15.01
#